data_AF-K1ZTQ3-F1
#
_entry.id   AF-K1ZTQ3-F1
#
_cell.length_a   1.000
_cell.length_b   1.000
_cell.length_c   1.000
_cell.angle_alpha   90.00
_cell.angle_beta   90.00
_cell.angle_gamma   90.00
#
_symmetry.space_group_name_H-M   'P 1'
#
loop_
_entity.id
_entity.type
_entity.pdbx_description
1 polymer ?
#
loop_
_entity_poly.entity_id
_entity_poly.type
_entity_poly.pdbx_seq_one_letter_code
_entity_poly.pdbx_strand_id
1 'polypeptide(L)'
;MIAKSSASTKIGTVTDSFDWVVSGSVVALVFSEKDVRGMISASSKSGVDDSQVKTEIVKVDYGSVEPDFELSSLNLRVYAELESTPIIDSEKIKKDLLGKNDDKLADILRKYPSIKSADVEFSPSFISKIPNYPSRVNIEIQNEAN
;
A
#
# COMPACT_ATOMS: atom_id res chain seq x y z
N MET A 1 31.86 5.22 -13.05
CA MET A 1 32.96 4.63 -13.85
C MET A 1 34.25 5.11 -13.23
N ILE A 2 35.09 4.20 -12.72
CA ILE A 2 36.44 4.56 -12.28
C ILE A 2 37.38 4.16 -13.41
N ALA A 3 38.05 5.14 -14.02
CA ALA A 3 39.06 4.91 -15.04
C ALA A 3 40.43 5.21 -14.44
N LYS A 4 41.33 4.22 -14.46
CA LYS A 4 42.74 4.41 -14.14
C LYS A 4 43.56 4.14 -15.40
N SER A 5 44.38 5.11 -15.78
CA SER A 5 45.34 4.98 -16.87
C SER A 5 46.75 5.06 -16.30
N SER A 6 47.57 4.06 -16.59
CA SER A 6 49.01 4.11 -16.30
C SER A 6 49.79 3.79 -17.58
N ALA A 7 50.93 4.45 -17.73
CA ALA A 7 51.91 4.15 -18.77
C ALA A 7 53.16 3.59 -18.08
N SER A 8 53.77 2.54 -18.66
CA SER A 8 54.94 1.87 -18.07
C SER A 8 56.24 2.66 -18.21
N THR A 9 56.24 3.84 -18.85
CA THR A 9 57.44 4.62 -19.18
C THR A 9 57.39 6.08 -18.66
N LYS A 10 58.54 6.60 -18.22
CA LYS A 10 58.71 8.00 -17.79
C LYS A 10 58.84 8.92 -19.00
N ILE A 11 58.22 10.10 -18.90
CA ILE A 11 58.29 11.19 -19.89
C ILE A 11 59.77 11.49 -20.19
N GLY A 12 60.20 11.28 -21.44
CA GLY A 12 61.58 11.51 -21.91
C GLY A 12 62.39 10.26 -22.24
N THR A 13 61.83 9.05 -22.10
CA THR A 13 62.54 7.80 -22.42
C THR A 13 62.23 7.37 -23.86
N VAL A 14 63.25 7.17 -24.68
CA VAL A 14 63.11 6.59 -26.03
C VAL A 14 62.91 5.08 -25.88
N THR A 15 61.76 4.57 -26.31
CA THR A 15 61.41 3.14 -26.30
C THR A 15 60.62 2.80 -27.56
N ASP A 16 60.86 1.61 -28.13
CA ASP A 16 60.24 1.16 -29.39
C ASP A 16 58.80 0.65 -29.20
N SER A 17 58.41 0.32 -27.96
CA SER A 17 57.05 -0.05 -27.58
C SER A 17 56.72 0.45 -26.18
N PHE A 18 55.44 0.73 -25.94
CA PHE A 18 54.89 1.02 -24.61
C PHE A 18 53.56 0.29 -24.44
N ASP A 19 53.33 -0.24 -23.24
CA ASP A 19 52.06 -0.87 -22.89
C ASP A 19 51.12 0.18 -22.31
N TRP A 20 49.95 0.32 -22.94
CA TRP A 20 48.88 1.16 -22.43
C TRP A 20 47.83 0.28 -21.76
N VAL A 21 47.75 0.37 -20.43
CA VAL A 21 46.74 -0.38 -19.66
C VAL A 21 45.63 0.58 -19.26
N VAL A 22 44.45 0.37 -19.84
CA VAL A 22 43.21 1.05 -19.45
C VAL A 22 42.38 0.07 -18.63
N SER A 23 42.20 0.36 -17.34
CA SER A 23 41.31 -0.41 -16.47
C SER A 23 40.05 0.41 -16.18
N GLY A 24 38.89 -0.16 -16.52
CA GLY A 24 37.58 0.41 -16.23
C GLY A 24 36.77 -0.51 -15.32
N SER A 25 36.17 0.05 -14.27
CA SER A 25 35.24 -0.69 -13.40
C SER A 25 33.84 -0.08 -13.49
N VAL A 26 32.83 -0.95 -13.69
CA VAL A 26 31.41 -0.62 -13.67
C VAL A 26 30.83 -1.14 -12.35
N VAL A 27 30.17 -0.27 -11.60
CA VAL A 27 29.48 -0.62 -10.35
C VAL A 27 28.00 -0.35 -10.57
N ALA A 28 27.17 -1.35 -10.27
CA ALA A 28 25.72 -1.25 -10.35
C ALA A 28 25.12 -1.59 -8.98
N LEU A 29 24.18 -0.78 -8.52
CA LEU A 29 23.35 -1.07 -7.35
C LEU A 29 21.99 -1.55 -7.83
N VAL A 30 21.52 -2.66 -7.27
CA VAL A 30 20.21 -3.25 -7.58
C VAL A 30 19.43 -3.43 -6.29
N PHE A 31 18.11 -3.33 -6.39
CA PHE A 31 17.20 -3.54 -5.26
C PHE A 31 16.07 -4.50 -5.65
N SER A 32 15.47 -5.12 -4.63
CA SER A 32 14.30 -6.00 -4.79
C SER A 32 13.02 -5.17 -4.71
N GLU A 33 12.21 -5.20 -5.77
CA GLU A 33 10.88 -4.57 -5.76
C GLU A 33 9.97 -5.18 -4.67
N LYS A 34 10.13 -6.47 -4.38
CA LYS A 34 9.39 -7.15 -3.31
C LYS A 34 9.67 -6.50 -1.96
N ASP A 35 10.92 -6.10 -1.72
CA ASP A 35 11.33 -5.49 -0.45
C ASP A 35 10.76 -4.07 -0.35
N VAL A 36 10.76 -3.32 -1.46
CA VAL A 36 10.11 -2.01 -1.54
C VAL A 36 8.61 -2.13 -1.24
N ARG A 37 7.91 -3.09 -1.87
CA ARG A 37 6.49 -3.35 -1.59
C ARG A 37 6.26 -3.75 -0.14
N GLY A 38 7.14 -4.57 0.43
CA GLY A 38 7.10 -4.95 1.84
C GLY A 38 7.25 -3.74 2.78
N MET A 39 8.15 -2.81 2.45
CA MET A 39 8.32 -1.57 3.21
C MET A 39 7.10 -0.66 3.09
N ILE A 40 6.53 -0.49 1.90
CA ILE A 40 5.30 0.28 1.68
C ILE A 40 4.16 -0.27 2.57
N SER A 41 3.94 -1.60 2.53
CA SER A 41 2.91 -2.26 3.34
C SER A 41 3.17 -2.17 4.85
N ALA A 42 4.42 -2.15 5.29
CA ALA A 42 4.75 -1.97 6.70
C ALA A 42 4.50 -0.52 7.16
N SER A 43 4.85 0.47 6.33
CA SER A 43 4.62 1.88 6.61
C SER A 43 3.12 2.23 6.65
N SER A 44 2.29 1.63 5.78
CA SER A 44 0.84 1.89 5.77
C SER A 44 0.11 1.39 7.02
N LYS A 45 0.63 0.35 7.69
CA LYS A 45 0.04 -0.22 8.93
C LYS A 45 0.26 0.63 10.18
N SER A 46 1.07 1.69 10.09
CA SER A 46 1.52 2.46 11.25
C SER A 46 0.50 3.50 11.75
N GLY A 47 -0.68 3.63 11.12
CA GLY A 47 -1.66 4.67 11.45
C GLY A 47 -3.14 4.28 11.41
N VAL A 48 -3.49 3.03 11.06
CA VAL A 48 -4.87 2.53 10.97
C VAL A 48 -4.93 1.15 11.61
N ASP A 49 -6.01 0.86 12.34
CA ASP A 49 -6.27 -0.48 12.87
C ASP A 49 -6.43 -1.47 11.71
N ASP A 50 -5.35 -2.22 11.42
CA ASP A 50 -5.18 -3.18 10.31
C ASP A 50 -6.29 -4.26 10.29
N SER A 51 -7.01 -4.41 11.40
CA SER A 51 -8.12 -5.37 11.51
C SER A 51 -9.41 -4.92 10.81
N GLN A 52 -9.54 -3.64 10.44
CA GLN A 52 -10.80 -3.08 9.91
C GLN A 52 -10.70 -2.58 8.47
N VAL A 53 -9.51 -2.58 7.87
CA VAL A 53 -9.28 -2.02 6.54
C VAL A 53 -8.33 -2.92 5.74
N LYS A 54 -8.77 -3.35 4.56
CA LYS A 54 -7.92 -4.01 3.57
C LYS A 54 -7.22 -2.93 2.76
N THR A 55 -5.90 -2.91 2.78
CA THR A 55 -5.10 -1.97 1.97
C THR A 55 -4.42 -2.72 0.84
N GLU A 56 -4.57 -2.22 -0.39
CA GLU A 56 -3.94 -2.75 -1.59
C GLU A 56 -3.08 -1.67 -2.25
N ILE A 57 -1.93 -2.07 -2.79
CA ILE A 57 -1.04 -1.18 -3.53
C ILE A 57 -1.54 -1.12 -4.96
N VAL A 58 -2.09 0.03 -5.37
CA VAL A 58 -2.61 0.26 -6.73
C VAL A 58 -1.47 0.56 -7.68
N LYS A 59 -0.55 1.44 -7.25
CA LYS A 59 0.54 1.92 -8.10
C LYS A 59 1.79 2.19 -7.29
N VAL A 60 2.95 1.95 -7.89
CA VAL A 60 4.26 2.32 -7.36
C VAL A 60 5.04 3.03 -8.45
N ASP A 61 5.40 4.29 -8.20
CA ASP A 61 6.24 5.11 -9.06
C ASP A 61 7.60 5.34 -8.40
N TYR A 62 8.66 5.13 -9.17
CA TYR A 62 10.04 5.33 -8.74
C TYR A 62 10.52 6.70 -9.20
N GLY A 63 10.96 7.52 -8.25
CA GLY A 63 11.46 8.86 -8.47
C GLY A 63 12.99 8.92 -8.58
N SER A 64 13.57 9.94 -7.96
CA SER A 64 15.02 10.16 -7.97
C SER A 64 15.78 9.03 -7.29
N VAL A 65 16.96 8.75 -7.84
CA VAL A 65 17.89 7.73 -7.37
C VAL A 65 19.23 8.39 -7.07
N GLU A 66 19.68 8.28 -5.82
CA GLU A 66 20.94 8.85 -5.34
C GLU A 66 21.82 7.71 -4.78
N PRO A 67 22.70 7.12 -5.60
CA PRO A 67 23.60 6.06 -5.18
C PRO A 67 24.81 6.62 -4.44
N ASP A 68 25.16 6.03 -3.30
CA ASP A 68 26.42 6.22 -2.60
C ASP A 68 27.25 4.94 -2.71
N PHE A 69 28.26 4.96 -3.59
CA PHE A 69 29.12 3.82 -3.84
C PHE A 69 30.21 3.64 -2.78
N GLU A 70 30.51 4.64 -1.96
CA GLU A 70 31.48 4.51 -0.88
C GLU A 70 30.86 3.73 0.28
N LEU A 71 29.61 4.04 0.60
CA LEU A 71 28.82 3.38 1.65
C LEU A 71 28.03 2.16 1.14
N SER A 72 28.11 1.85 -0.16
CA SER A 72 27.29 0.81 -0.82
C SER A 72 25.79 0.95 -0.52
N SER A 73 25.28 2.18 -0.55
CA SER A 73 23.89 2.52 -0.22
C SER A 73 23.18 3.23 -1.36
N LEU A 74 21.85 3.17 -1.36
CA LEU A 74 21.00 3.74 -2.41
C LEU A 74 19.82 4.48 -1.77
N ASN A 75 19.73 5.78 -2.01
CA ASN A 75 18.53 6.54 -1.67
C ASN A 75 17.60 6.55 -2.88
N LEU A 76 16.46 5.87 -2.73
CA LEU A 76 15.42 5.76 -3.76
C LEU A 76 14.16 6.45 -3.25
N ARG A 77 13.70 7.48 -3.98
CA ARG A 77 12.40 8.08 -3.68
C ARG A 77 11.30 7.23 -4.31
N VAL A 78 10.37 6.75 -3.50
CA VAL A 78 9.24 5.91 -3.94
C VAL A 78 7.93 6.62 -3.62
N TYR A 79 7.06 6.71 -4.61
CA TYR A 79 5.67 7.16 -4.45
C TYR A 79 4.76 5.95 -4.63
N ALA A 80 3.89 5.71 -3.67
CA ALA A 80 2.95 4.59 -3.72
C ALA A 80 1.52 5.11 -3.56
N GLU A 81 0.64 4.65 -4.44
CA GLU A 81 -0.80 4.87 -4.35
C GLU A 81 -1.43 3.64 -3.71
N LEU A 82 -2.17 3.87 -2.63
CA LEU A 82 -2.80 2.82 -1.82
C LEU A 82 -4.31 2.99 -1.88
N GLU A 83 -5.01 1.89 -2.13
CA GLU A 83 -6.46 1.82 -2.00
C GLU A 83 -6.78 1.11 -0.68
N SER A 84 -7.56 1.78 0.16
CA SER A 84 -7.96 1.30 1.48
C SER A 84 -9.45 1.05 1.51
N THR A 85 -9.85 -0.22 1.55
CA THR A 85 -11.24 -0.65 1.56
C THR A 85 -11.62 -1.15 2.95
N PRO A 86 -12.62 -0.56 3.63
CA PRO A 86 -13.06 -1.03 4.93
C PRO A 86 -13.62 -2.45 4.85
N ILE A 87 -13.28 -3.28 5.81
CA ILE A 87 -13.79 -4.64 5.94
C ILE A 87 -15.13 -4.56 6.70
N ILE A 88 -16.23 -4.71 5.97
CA ILE A 88 -17.58 -4.70 6.53
C ILE A 88 -18.10 -6.13 6.64
N ASP A 89 -18.25 -6.62 7.87
CA ASP A 89 -18.87 -7.91 8.15
C ASP A 89 -20.40 -7.76 8.16
N SER A 90 -21.02 -8.01 7.00
CA SER A 90 -22.46 -7.92 6.81
C SER A 90 -23.22 -8.91 7.71
N GLU A 91 -22.67 -10.09 8.00
CA GLU A 91 -23.34 -11.06 8.87
C GLU A 91 -23.35 -10.63 10.33
N LYS A 92 -22.25 -10.05 10.81
CA LYS A 92 -22.16 -9.51 12.16
C LYS A 92 -23.09 -8.32 12.34
N ILE A 93 -23.09 -7.38 11.39
CA ILE A 93 -24.03 -6.26 11.38
C ILE A 93 -25.46 -6.78 11.38
N LYS A 94 -25.77 -7.78 10.53
CA LYS A 94 -27.08 -8.42 10.50
C LYS A 94 -27.49 -8.92 11.87
N LYS A 95 -26.64 -9.72 12.53
CA LYS A 95 -26.92 -10.28 13.87
C LYS A 95 -27.15 -9.20 14.92
N ASP A 96 -26.39 -8.10 14.88
CA ASP A 96 -26.53 -6.98 15.82
C ASP A 96 -27.85 -6.21 15.62
N LEU A 97 -28.33 -6.14 14.37
CA LEU A 97 -29.55 -5.45 13.99
C LEU A 97 -30.83 -6.28 14.21
N LEU A 98 -30.75 -7.61 14.27
CA LEU A 98 -31.93 -8.47 14.49
C LEU A 98 -32.65 -8.09 15.78
N GLY A 99 -33.97 -7.91 15.67
CA GLY A 99 -34.80 -7.60 16.82
C GLY A 99 -34.61 -6.19 17.39
N LYS A 100 -33.92 -5.30 16.67
CA LYS A 100 -33.81 -3.88 17.03
C LYS A 100 -34.90 -3.06 16.35
N ASN A 101 -35.26 -1.98 17.01
CA ASN A 101 -36.15 -0.95 16.49
C ASN A 101 -35.33 0.16 15.84
N ASP A 102 -36.00 0.96 15.03
CA ASP A 102 -35.39 2.04 14.25
C ASP A 102 -34.60 3.04 15.12
N ASP A 103 -35.15 3.39 16.29
CA ASP A 103 -34.49 4.31 17.25
C ASP A 103 -33.11 3.81 17.71
N LYS A 104 -32.90 2.50 17.76
CA LYS A 104 -31.62 1.88 18.19
C LYS A 104 -30.70 1.56 17.03
N LEU A 105 -31.20 1.64 15.80
CA LEU A 105 -30.45 1.33 14.60
C LEU A 105 -29.32 2.34 14.40
N ALA A 106 -29.63 3.63 14.52
CA ALA A 106 -28.66 4.71 14.40
C ALA A 106 -27.50 4.55 15.40
N ASP A 107 -27.79 4.17 16.65
CA ASP A 107 -26.76 3.97 17.68
C ASP A 107 -25.90 2.73 17.45
N ILE A 108 -26.43 1.69 16.79
CA ILE A 108 -25.66 0.52 16.41
C ILE A 108 -24.76 0.84 15.23
N LEU A 109 -25.29 1.50 14.20
CA LEU A 109 -24.54 1.87 13.01
C LEU A 109 -23.43 2.88 13.31
N ARG A 110 -23.63 3.79 14.27
CA ARG A 110 -22.59 4.70 14.77
C ARG A 110 -21.36 3.98 15.34
N LYS A 111 -21.48 2.72 15.75
CA LYS A 111 -20.32 1.92 16.20
C LYS A 111 -19.42 1.48 15.05
N TYR A 112 -19.90 1.60 13.81
CA TYR A 112 -19.20 1.23 12.60
C TYR A 112 -18.77 2.52 11.89
N PRO A 113 -17.56 3.04 12.17
CA PRO A 113 -17.09 4.32 11.62
C PRO A 113 -16.99 4.31 10.08
N SER A 114 -16.92 3.13 9.48
CA SER A 114 -16.88 2.93 8.03
C SER A 114 -18.24 3.09 7.33
N ILE A 115 -19.34 3.23 8.08
CA ILE A 115 -20.69 3.39 7.53
C ILE A 115 -21.06 4.87 7.55
N LYS A 116 -21.16 5.48 6.38
CA LYS A 116 -21.54 6.90 6.21
C LYS A 116 -23.04 7.12 6.37
N SER A 117 -23.84 6.26 5.77
CA SER A 117 -25.30 6.28 5.78
C SER A 117 -25.85 4.87 5.74
N ALA A 118 -27.09 4.70 6.20
CA ALA A 118 -27.83 3.47 6.05
C ALA A 118 -29.29 3.82 5.81
N ASP A 119 -29.85 3.22 4.77
CA ASP A 119 -31.27 3.30 4.46
C ASP A 119 -31.94 2.00 4.89
N VAL A 120 -33.06 2.14 5.62
CA VAL A 120 -33.83 0.99 6.10
C VAL A 120 -35.22 1.04 5.51
N GLU A 121 -35.56 -0.02 4.80
CA GLU A 121 -36.89 -0.21 4.21
C GLU A 121 -37.60 -1.38 4.91
N PHE A 122 -38.80 -1.11 5.45
CA PHE A 122 -39.65 -2.12 6.04
C PHE A 122 -40.77 -2.51 5.09
N SER A 123 -40.79 -3.79 4.70
CA SER A 123 -41.87 -4.36 3.91
C SER A 123 -42.53 -5.52 4.65
N PRO A 124 -43.86 -5.49 4.86
CA PRO A 124 -44.80 -4.39 4.59
C PRO A 124 -44.68 -3.20 5.56
N SER A 125 -45.19 -2.04 5.16
CA SER A 125 -44.98 -0.71 5.79
C SER A 125 -45.50 -0.54 7.22
N PHE A 126 -46.30 -1.49 7.74
CA PHE A 126 -46.78 -1.46 9.12
C PHE A 126 -45.78 -2.07 10.13
N ILE A 127 -44.66 -2.61 9.66
CA ILE A 127 -43.61 -3.16 10.51
C ILE A 127 -42.69 -2.03 11.00
N SER A 128 -42.52 -1.92 12.31
CA SER A 128 -41.67 -0.89 12.94
C SER A 128 -40.38 -1.46 13.56
N LYS A 129 -40.14 -2.77 13.36
CA LYS A 129 -39.06 -3.51 14.03
C LYS A 129 -38.44 -4.53 13.09
N ILE A 130 -37.11 -4.64 13.14
CA ILE A 130 -36.39 -5.65 12.37
C ILE A 130 -36.77 -7.06 12.87
N PRO A 131 -37.20 -7.96 11.98
CA PRO A 131 -37.51 -9.34 12.33
C PRO A 131 -36.34 -10.04 13.02
N ASN A 132 -36.62 -10.91 13.99
CA ASN A 132 -35.58 -11.73 14.64
C ASN A 132 -35.03 -12.82 13.72
N TYR A 133 -35.72 -13.12 12.60
CA TYR A 133 -35.33 -14.18 11.69
C TYR A 133 -34.35 -13.64 10.63
N PRO A 134 -33.09 -14.11 10.59
CA PRO A 134 -32.09 -13.63 9.64
C PRO A 134 -32.52 -13.82 8.18
N SER A 135 -33.29 -14.87 7.88
CA SER A 135 -33.79 -15.14 6.52
C SER A 135 -34.75 -14.07 5.98
N ARG A 136 -35.30 -13.21 6.84
CA ARG A 136 -36.22 -12.12 6.47
C ARG A 136 -35.54 -10.75 6.41
N VAL A 137 -34.23 -10.70 6.58
CA VAL A 137 -33.45 -9.45 6.56
C VAL A 137 -32.43 -9.56 5.44
N ASN A 138 -32.42 -8.58 4.53
CA ASN A 138 -31.38 -8.45 3.51
C ASN A 138 -30.50 -7.25 3.83
N ILE A 139 -29.19 -7.38 3.63
CA ILE A 139 -28.24 -6.27 3.78
C ILE A 139 -27.50 -6.17 2.46
N GLU A 140 -27.59 -5.00 1.86
CA GLU A 140 -26.86 -4.65 0.64
C GLU A 140 -25.86 -3.55 1.00
N ILE A 141 -24.59 -3.78 0.66
CA ILE A 141 -23.52 -2.80 0.88
C ILE A 141 -23.29 -2.13 -0.46
N GLN A 142 -23.60 -0.84 -0.53
CA GLN A 142 -23.32 -0.02 -1.70
C GLN A 142 -22.05 0.79 -1.43
N ASN A 143 -21.08 0.68 -2.35
CA ASN A 143 -19.89 1.51 -2.30
C ASN A 143 -20.23 2.84 -2.98
N GLU A 144 -20.04 3.95 -2.28
CA GLU A 144 -20.16 5.28 -2.87
C GLU A 144 -18.88 5.55 -3.68
N ALA A 145 -18.77 4.91 -4.85
CA ALA A 145 -17.73 5.22 -5.81
C ALA A 145 -18.07 6.56 -6.47
N ASN A 146 -17.29 7.60 -6.18
CA ASN A 146 -17.21 8.78 -7.04
C ASN A 146 -16.29 8.49 -8.22
#